data_AF-A0A964MUG0-F1
#
_entry.id   AF-A0A964MUG0-F1
#
_cell.length_a   1.000
_cell.length_b   1.000
_cell.length_c   1.000
_cell.angle_alpha   90.00
_cell.angle_beta   90.00
_cell.angle_gamma   90.00
#
_symmetry.space_group_name_H-M   'P 1'
#
loop_
_entity.id
_entity.type
_entity.pdbx_description
1 polymer ?
#
loop_
_entity_poly.entity_id
_entity_poly.type
_entity_poly.pdbx_seq_one_letter_code
_entity_poly.pdbx_strand_id
1 'polypeptide(L)'
;MDAWIDTYHAVRGLVHDQMFVFLTDSAVGAREENNLRHLVINLGTDVPRSHVIPFLTTKHTREYCLSYAESALHQGFSTMVVLGGDKSVGPPRCVEHAWQLREDIRRHVPDVALGGWANPHQSPESQVGYLRDARFSAEFFLTQVVSHHDLPKVEGFLTARQKAGVTTPGIFGVFYYRSANSKTLATLKQFLTVPAEALTAEFGAGESPEAICARSIRELRRVGVRHLYLSNLPTQGTRQTLERILALV
;
A
#
# COMPACT_ATOMS: atom_id res chain seq x y z
N MET A 1 -22.62 7.90 0.29
CA MET A 1 -22.65 7.86 -1.20
C MET A 1 -21.60 8.83 -1.75
N ASP A 2 -21.54 10.06 -1.22
CA ASP A 2 -20.58 11.11 -1.64
C ASP A 2 -19.09 10.75 -1.48
N ALA A 3 -18.70 10.10 -0.38
CA ALA A 3 -17.30 9.70 -0.16
C ALA A 3 -16.75 8.73 -1.22
N TRP A 4 -17.62 7.92 -1.83
CA TRP A 4 -17.24 7.00 -2.90
C TRP A 4 -17.02 7.75 -4.21
N ILE A 5 -17.93 8.67 -4.55
CA ILE A 5 -17.86 9.52 -5.74
C ILE A 5 -16.54 10.31 -5.74
N ASP A 6 -16.23 10.98 -4.62
CA ASP A 6 -14.98 11.72 -4.47
C ASP A 6 -13.75 10.81 -4.63
N THR A 7 -13.81 9.59 -4.10
CA THR A 7 -12.72 8.62 -4.22
C THR A 7 -12.49 8.25 -5.68
N TYR A 8 -13.55 7.93 -6.43
CA TYR A 8 -13.40 7.60 -7.85
C TYR A 8 -12.91 8.80 -8.66
N HIS A 9 -13.39 10.02 -8.41
CA HIS A 9 -12.85 11.21 -9.07
C HIS A 9 -11.35 11.41 -8.80
N ALA A 10 -10.91 11.18 -7.56
CA ALA A 10 -9.49 11.21 -7.21
C ALA A 10 -8.69 10.14 -7.96
N VAL A 11 -9.17 8.88 -8.01
CA VAL A 11 -8.51 7.80 -8.75
C VAL A 11 -8.41 8.13 -10.23
N ARG A 12 -9.51 8.60 -10.85
CA ARG A 12 -9.55 8.97 -12.28
C ARG A 12 -8.52 10.04 -12.59
N GLY A 13 -8.44 11.09 -11.78
CA GLY A 13 -7.48 12.18 -11.95
C GLY A 13 -6.03 11.70 -11.85
N LEU A 14 -5.71 10.91 -10.82
CA LEU A 14 -4.36 10.38 -10.62
C LEU A 14 -3.93 9.45 -11.77
N VAL A 15 -4.81 8.53 -12.17
CA VAL A 15 -4.50 7.58 -13.24
C VAL A 15 -4.34 8.28 -14.60
N HIS A 16 -5.13 9.34 -14.87
CA HIS A 16 -4.94 10.16 -16.06
C HIS A 16 -3.52 10.77 -16.10
N ASP A 17 -3.00 11.19 -14.94
CA ASP A 17 -1.63 11.69 -14.78
C ASP A 17 -0.57 10.57 -14.73
N GLN A 18 -0.90 9.36 -15.21
CA GLN A 18 -0.04 8.17 -15.27
C GLN A 18 0.44 7.68 -13.89
N MET A 19 -0.30 7.99 -12.82
CA MET A 19 0.01 7.49 -11.48
C MET A 19 -0.67 6.15 -11.22
N PHE A 20 0.06 5.24 -10.59
CA PHE A 20 -0.52 4.00 -10.07
C PHE A 20 -1.26 4.27 -8.76
N VAL A 21 -2.47 3.70 -8.63
CA VAL A 21 -3.31 3.83 -7.45
C VAL A 21 -3.54 2.46 -6.82
N PHE A 22 -3.07 2.32 -5.59
CA PHE A 22 -3.35 1.15 -4.78
C PHE A 22 -4.70 1.31 -4.07
N LEU A 23 -5.58 0.33 -4.22
CA LEU A 23 -6.89 0.34 -3.58
C LEU A 23 -6.97 -0.76 -2.53
N THR A 24 -7.06 -0.34 -1.29
CA THR A 24 -7.38 -1.24 -0.18
C THR A 24 -8.84 -1.63 -0.25
N ASP A 25 -9.12 -2.92 -0.22
CA ASP A 25 -10.48 -3.38 0.00
C ASP A 25 -10.97 -2.87 1.37
N SER A 26 -12.05 -2.10 1.36
CA SER A 26 -12.68 -1.59 2.59
C SER A 26 -13.46 -2.71 3.30
N ALA A 27 -13.60 -3.89 2.68
CA ALA A 27 -14.42 -4.99 3.14
C ALA A 27 -13.72 -5.98 4.08
N VAL A 28 -12.74 -5.54 4.88
CA VAL A 28 -12.22 -6.39 5.97
C VAL A 28 -13.36 -6.68 6.96
N GLY A 29 -13.99 -7.86 6.82
CA GLY A 29 -15.10 -8.31 7.66
C GLY A 29 -16.51 -8.00 7.12
N ALA A 30 -16.66 -7.42 5.94
CA ALA A 30 -17.98 -7.34 5.28
C ALA A 30 -18.29 -8.67 4.56
N ARG A 31 -19.56 -8.91 4.21
CA ARG A 31 -19.92 -10.02 3.32
C ARG A 31 -19.11 -9.90 2.03
N GLU A 32 -18.79 -11.04 1.41
CA GLU A 32 -18.15 -11.13 0.09
C GLU A 32 -18.98 -10.34 -0.94
N GLU A 33 -18.81 -9.02 -0.96
CA GLU A 33 -19.49 -8.10 -1.84
C GLU A 33 -18.65 -7.95 -3.10
N ASN A 34 -19.30 -7.66 -4.21
CA ASN A 34 -18.67 -7.62 -5.52
C ASN A 34 -17.94 -6.28 -5.69
N ASN A 35 -16.95 -6.01 -4.84
CA ASN A 35 -16.21 -4.75 -4.75
C ASN A 35 -15.55 -4.37 -6.08
N LEU A 36 -15.12 -5.37 -6.86
CA LEU A 36 -14.62 -5.17 -8.22
C LEU A 36 -15.70 -4.60 -9.15
N ARG A 37 -16.95 -5.06 -9.05
CA ARG A 37 -18.04 -4.56 -9.90
C ARG A 37 -18.32 -3.08 -9.59
N HIS A 38 -18.33 -2.70 -8.31
CA HIS A 38 -18.47 -1.30 -7.92
C HIS A 38 -17.28 -0.46 -8.42
N LEU A 39 -16.06 -0.97 -8.29
CA LEU A 39 -14.86 -0.32 -8.80
C LEU A 39 -14.92 -0.10 -10.31
N VAL A 40 -15.30 -1.12 -11.08
CA VAL A 40 -15.41 -1.07 -12.55
C VAL A 40 -16.47 -0.05 -13.00
N ILE A 41 -17.67 -0.11 -12.40
CA ILE A 41 -18.79 0.78 -12.77
C ILE A 41 -18.40 2.24 -12.57
N ASN A 42 -17.74 2.55 -11.44
CA ASN A 42 -17.47 3.94 -11.08
C ASN A 42 -16.21 4.52 -11.72
N LEU A 43 -15.21 3.68 -12.05
CA LEU A 43 -14.04 4.14 -12.82
C LEU A 43 -14.42 4.46 -14.28
N GLY A 44 -15.42 3.78 -14.83
CA GLY A 44 -15.79 3.91 -16.24
C GLY A 44 -14.78 3.24 -17.18
N THR A 45 -14.86 3.57 -18.47
CA THR A 45 -14.02 2.98 -19.54
C THR A 45 -12.76 3.79 -19.83
N ASP A 46 -12.71 5.06 -19.45
CA ASP A 46 -11.65 6.00 -19.86
C ASP A 46 -10.41 5.95 -18.95
N VAL A 47 -10.43 5.08 -17.94
CA VAL A 47 -9.34 4.92 -16.98
C VAL A 47 -8.56 3.66 -17.36
N PRO A 48 -7.25 3.74 -17.64
CA PRO A 48 -6.42 2.55 -17.82
C PRO A 48 -6.35 1.77 -16.50
N ARG A 49 -7.21 0.76 -16.36
CA ARG A 49 -7.34 -0.07 -15.14
C ARG A 49 -6.07 -0.82 -14.76
N SER A 50 -5.13 -0.97 -15.70
CA SER A 50 -3.76 -1.45 -15.43
C SER A 50 -2.99 -0.58 -14.43
N HIS A 51 -3.41 0.67 -14.21
CA HIS A 51 -2.82 1.56 -13.22
C HIS A 51 -3.54 1.52 -11.86
N VAL A 52 -4.61 0.74 -11.74
CA VAL A 52 -5.34 0.54 -10.48
C VAL A 52 -4.99 -0.84 -9.94
N ILE A 53 -4.42 -0.88 -8.73
CA ILE A 53 -3.85 -2.09 -8.15
C ILE A 53 -4.66 -2.45 -6.90
N PRO A 54 -5.62 -3.39 -6.99
CA PRO A 54 -6.38 -3.84 -5.83
C PRO A 54 -5.50 -4.60 -4.83
N PHE A 55 -5.83 -4.45 -3.56
CA PHE A 55 -5.35 -5.31 -2.49
C PHE A 55 -6.33 -6.45 -2.27
N LEU A 56 -5.82 -7.68 -2.21
CA LEU A 56 -6.57 -8.86 -1.82
C LEU A 56 -5.98 -9.40 -0.52
N THR A 57 -6.83 -9.58 0.50
CA THR A 57 -6.40 -10.19 1.75
C THR A 57 -6.77 -11.66 1.79
N THR A 58 -6.07 -12.47 2.59
CA THR A 58 -6.43 -13.87 2.84
C THR A 58 -7.68 -14.00 3.74
N LYS A 59 -8.47 -12.94 3.93
CA LYS A 59 -9.63 -12.88 4.86
C LYS A 59 -10.96 -13.20 4.16
N HIS A 60 -10.90 -13.89 3.02
CA HIS A 60 -12.06 -14.40 2.30
C HIS A 60 -11.89 -15.89 2.07
N THR A 61 -12.92 -16.57 1.59
CA THR A 61 -12.77 -17.97 1.18
C THR A 61 -11.71 -18.10 0.07
N ARG A 62 -11.03 -19.25 0.01
CA ARG A 62 -10.01 -19.49 -1.01
C ARG A 62 -10.62 -19.43 -2.42
N GLU A 63 -11.85 -19.93 -2.58
CA GLU A 63 -12.62 -19.85 -3.82
C GLU A 63 -12.89 -18.40 -4.23
N TYR A 64 -13.37 -17.57 -3.30
CA TYR A 64 -13.59 -16.14 -3.57
C TYR A 64 -12.30 -15.45 -4.04
N CYS A 65 -11.18 -15.69 -3.36
CA CYS A 65 -9.91 -15.07 -3.74
C CYS A 65 -9.46 -15.41 -5.17
N LEU A 66 -9.67 -16.66 -5.61
CA LEU A 66 -9.30 -17.10 -6.96
C LEU A 66 -10.24 -16.50 -8.01
N SER A 67 -11.55 -16.56 -7.78
CA SER A 67 -12.56 -15.94 -8.65
C SER A 67 -12.39 -14.41 -8.73
N TYR A 68 -11.98 -13.78 -7.63
CA TYR A 68 -11.66 -12.35 -7.60
C TYR A 68 -10.46 -12.03 -8.49
N ALA A 69 -9.38 -12.82 -8.42
CA ALA A 69 -8.19 -12.62 -9.25
C ALA A 69 -8.48 -12.81 -10.75
N GLU A 70 -9.26 -13.82 -11.11
CA GLU A 70 -9.70 -14.06 -12.48
C GLU A 70 -10.56 -12.90 -13.00
N SER A 71 -11.57 -12.50 -12.22
CA SER A 71 -12.44 -11.36 -12.56
C SER A 71 -11.66 -10.05 -12.70
N ALA A 72 -10.70 -9.79 -11.80
CA ALA A 72 -9.86 -8.60 -11.86
C ALA A 72 -9.08 -8.54 -13.18
N LEU A 73 -8.45 -9.65 -13.59
CA LEU A 73 -7.72 -9.71 -14.85
C LEU A 73 -8.65 -9.49 -16.06
N HIS A 74 -9.80 -10.17 -16.11
CA HIS A 74 -10.79 -9.99 -17.18
C HIS A 74 -11.30 -8.54 -17.29
N GLN A 75 -11.34 -7.80 -16.18
CA GLN A 75 -11.76 -6.40 -16.14
C GLN A 75 -10.62 -5.41 -16.46
N GLY A 76 -9.39 -5.90 -16.68
CA GLY A 76 -8.22 -5.10 -17.05
C GLY A 76 -7.30 -4.69 -15.90
N PHE A 77 -7.51 -5.22 -14.68
CA PHE A 77 -6.59 -5.04 -13.56
C PHE A 77 -5.49 -6.10 -13.64
N SER A 78 -4.37 -5.77 -14.28
CA SER A 78 -3.29 -6.73 -14.55
C SER A 78 -2.35 -6.97 -13.36
N THR A 79 -2.54 -6.25 -12.24
CA THR A 79 -1.66 -6.30 -11.07
C THR A 79 -2.46 -6.30 -9.78
N MET A 80 -2.02 -7.05 -8.78
CA MET A 80 -2.69 -7.17 -7.47
C MET A 80 -1.69 -7.30 -6.32
N VAL A 81 -1.98 -6.74 -5.16
CA VAL A 81 -1.16 -6.95 -3.94
C VAL A 81 -1.87 -7.92 -3.01
N VAL A 82 -1.20 -9.01 -2.62
CA VAL A 82 -1.80 -10.07 -1.80
C VAL A 82 -1.23 -10.07 -0.39
N LEU A 83 -2.09 -9.86 0.62
CA LEU A 83 -1.71 -9.68 2.02
C LEU A 83 -2.44 -10.67 2.95
N GLY A 84 -1.90 -10.88 4.16
CA GLY A 84 -2.56 -11.74 5.16
C GLY A 84 -3.82 -11.11 5.80
N GLY A 85 -3.92 -9.78 5.80
CA GLY A 85 -4.90 -9.07 6.63
C GLY A 85 -4.64 -9.20 8.13
N ASP A 86 -5.33 -8.41 8.96
CA ASP A 86 -5.17 -8.47 10.41
C ASP A 86 -5.68 -9.81 10.97
N LYS A 87 -4.96 -10.40 11.93
CA LYS A 87 -5.41 -11.63 12.62
C LYS A 87 -6.54 -11.37 13.62
N SER A 88 -6.63 -10.15 14.15
CA SER A 88 -7.54 -9.76 15.22
C SER A 88 -8.90 -9.23 14.74
N VAL A 89 -9.04 -8.91 13.44
CA VAL A 89 -10.24 -8.29 12.86
C VAL A 89 -10.80 -9.15 11.73
N GLY A 90 -12.12 -9.37 11.70
CA GLY A 90 -12.81 -10.08 10.60
C GLY A 90 -12.62 -11.60 10.60
N PRO A 91 -13.09 -12.31 9.55
CA PRO A 91 -13.07 -13.78 9.45
C PRO A 91 -11.65 -14.36 9.49
N PRO A 92 -11.45 -15.64 9.87
CA PRO A 92 -10.11 -16.24 9.87
C PRO A 92 -9.47 -16.18 8.48
N ARG A 93 -8.14 -16.25 8.43
CA ARG A 93 -7.44 -16.32 7.15
C ARG A 93 -7.71 -17.68 6.49
N CYS A 94 -7.97 -17.72 5.19
CA CYS A 94 -8.13 -18.98 4.44
C CYS A 94 -6.82 -19.75 4.22
N VAL A 95 -5.68 -19.07 4.40
CA VAL A 95 -4.34 -19.65 4.43
C VAL A 95 -3.52 -18.99 5.55
N GLU A 96 -2.51 -19.66 6.08
CA GLU A 96 -1.71 -19.13 7.18
C GLU A 96 -0.90 -17.89 6.75
N HIS A 97 -0.32 -17.98 5.56
CA HIS A 97 0.57 -16.97 4.98
C HIS A 97 0.13 -16.55 3.58
N ALA A 98 0.24 -15.25 3.30
CA ALA A 98 -0.17 -14.66 2.02
C ALA A 98 0.57 -15.23 0.80
N TRP A 99 1.78 -15.78 0.99
CA TRP A 99 2.53 -16.42 -0.10
C TRP A 99 1.82 -17.67 -0.63
N GLN A 100 1.09 -18.40 0.23
CA GLN A 100 0.32 -19.59 -0.18
C GLN A 100 -0.80 -19.19 -1.15
N LEU A 101 -1.50 -18.10 -0.85
CA LEU A 101 -2.53 -17.57 -1.74
C LEU A 101 -1.92 -17.04 -3.05
N ARG A 102 -0.74 -16.43 -3.02
CA ARG A 102 -0.04 -16.01 -4.24
C ARG A 102 0.34 -17.20 -5.12
N GLU A 103 0.81 -18.30 -4.54
CA GLU A 103 1.06 -19.53 -5.32
C GLU A 103 -0.23 -20.07 -5.96
N ASP A 104 -1.34 -20.06 -5.22
CA ASP A 104 -2.62 -20.52 -5.74
C ASP A 104 -3.11 -19.65 -6.90
N ILE A 105 -3.01 -18.33 -6.75
CA ILE A 105 -3.34 -17.38 -7.82
C ILE A 105 -2.40 -17.55 -9.00
N ARG A 106 -1.09 -17.72 -8.80
CA ARG A 106 -0.13 -17.95 -9.89
C ARG A 106 -0.45 -19.20 -10.69
N ARG A 107 -0.95 -20.27 -10.05
CA ARG A 107 -1.39 -21.50 -10.74
C ARG A 107 -2.72 -21.32 -11.48
N HIS A 108 -3.62 -20.48 -10.97
CA HIS A 108 -4.97 -20.31 -11.51
C HIS A 108 -5.05 -19.20 -12.59
N VAL A 109 -4.36 -18.08 -12.37
CA VAL A 109 -4.37 -16.86 -13.18
C VAL A 109 -2.92 -16.41 -13.42
N PRO A 110 -2.14 -17.13 -14.26
CA PRO A 110 -0.69 -16.92 -14.36
C PRO A 110 -0.29 -15.53 -14.88
N ASP A 111 -1.18 -14.84 -15.58
CA ASP A 111 -0.91 -13.55 -16.23
C ASP A 111 -1.08 -12.33 -15.30
N VAL A 112 -1.59 -12.51 -14.07
CA VAL A 112 -1.67 -11.41 -13.10
C VAL A 112 -0.31 -11.19 -12.44
N ALA A 113 0.16 -9.95 -12.40
CA ALA A 113 1.32 -9.57 -11.61
C ALA A 113 0.94 -9.47 -10.12
N LEU A 114 1.77 -10.02 -9.24
CA LEU A 114 1.52 -10.14 -7.82
C LEU A 114 2.52 -9.32 -7.02
N GLY A 115 2.01 -8.53 -6.09
CA GLY A 115 2.77 -7.79 -5.10
C GLY A 115 2.71 -8.47 -3.74
N GLY A 116 3.84 -8.48 -3.03
CA GLY A 116 3.95 -8.89 -1.64
C GLY A 116 4.14 -7.72 -0.68
N TRP A 117 4.59 -8.03 0.53
CA TRP A 117 4.75 -7.05 1.61
C TRP A 117 6.01 -7.30 2.41
N ALA A 118 6.67 -6.22 2.82
CA ALA A 118 7.76 -6.21 3.78
C ALA A 118 7.50 -5.17 4.88
N ASN A 119 8.07 -5.35 6.06
CA ASN A 119 7.92 -4.41 7.16
C ASN A 119 9.29 -3.94 7.68
N PRO A 120 9.78 -2.77 7.25
CA PRO A 120 11.05 -2.21 7.72
C PRO A 120 11.13 -2.00 9.24
N HIS A 121 10.01 -2.02 9.96
CA HIS A 121 9.99 -1.95 11.43
C HIS A 121 10.32 -3.27 12.13
N GLN A 122 10.47 -4.36 11.38
CA GLN A 122 10.85 -5.69 11.89
C GLN A 122 12.33 -5.97 11.58
N SER A 123 12.86 -7.10 12.08
CA SER A 123 14.24 -7.51 11.80
C SER A 123 14.53 -7.48 10.27
N PRO A 124 15.53 -6.70 9.83
CA PRO A 124 15.95 -6.65 8.43
C PRO A 124 16.23 -8.04 7.85
N GLU A 125 16.92 -8.90 8.59
CA GLU A 125 17.31 -10.24 8.19
C GLU A 125 16.09 -11.13 7.93
N SER A 126 15.11 -11.10 8.84
CA SER A 126 13.87 -11.86 8.68
C SER A 126 13.07 -11.39 7.48
N GLN A 127 12.90 -10.06 7.31
CA GLN A 127 12.13 -9.51 6.19
C GLN A 127 12.80 -9.82 4.84
N VAL A 128 14.12 -9.64 4.75
CA VAL A 128 14.89 -10.00 3.55
C VAL A 128 14.88 -11.51 3.30
N GLY A 129 14.89 -12.32 4.37
CA GLY A 129 14.71 -13.77 4.30
C GLY A 129 13.41 -14.15 3.60
N TYR A 130 12.29 -13.50 3.94
CA TYR A 130 11.00 -13.73 3.27
C TYR A 130 11.01 -13.31 1.80
N LEU A 131 11.68 -12.21 1.46
CA LEU A 131 11.77 -11.74 0.06
C LEU A 131 12.65 -12.63 -0.82
N ARG A 132 13.62 -13.32 -0.22
CA ARG A 132 14.53 -14.25 -0.90
C ARG A 132 13.96 -15.67 -1.01
N ASP A 133 13.01 -16.03 -0.16
CA ASP A 133 12.37 -17.35 -0.21
C ASP A 133 11.75 -17.56 -1.60
N ALA A 134 12.03 -18.71 -2.22
CA ALA A 134 11.51 -19.05 -3.55
C ALA A 134 9.98 -19.04 -3.60
N ARG A 135 9.32 -19.22 -2.45
CA ARG A 135 7.87 -19.18 -2.31
C ARG A 135 7.31 -17.78 -2.17
N PHE A 136 8.13 -16.72 -2.15
CA PHE A 136 7.65 -15.34 -2.07
C PHE A 136 6.56 -15.04 -3.10
N SER A 137 6.70 -15.61 -4.32
CA SER A 137 5.67 -15.67 -5.37
C SER A 137 5.08 -14.31 -5.74
N ALA A 138 5.94 -13.29 -5.86
CA ALA A 138 5.55 -11.94 -6.24
C ALA A 138 6.68 -11.23 -7.00
N GLU A 139 6.31 -10.37 -7.95
CA GLU A 139 7.22 -9.60 -8.80
C GLU A 139 7.74 -8.33 -8.12
N PHE A 140 7.06 -7.85 -7.09
CA PHE A 140 7.45 -6.67 -6.32
C PHE A 140 6.93 -6.76 -4.88
N PHE A 141 7.35 -5.84 -4.01
CA PHE A 141 6.80 -5.70 -2.67
C PHE A 141 6.49 -4.26 -2.32
N LEU A 142 5.47 -4.07 -1.48
CA LEU A 142 5.24 -2.81 -0.77
C LEU A 142 5.81 -2.91 0.64
N THR A 143 6.19 -1.79 1.23
CA THR A 143 6.56 -1.75 2.65
C THR A 143 5.42 -1.26 3.53
N GLN A 144 5.42 -1.66 4.79
CA GLN A 144 4.76 -0.86 5.83
C GLN A 144 5.23 0.60 5.74
N VAL A 145 4.33 1.54 6.08
CA VAL A 145 4.65 2.96 6.02
C VAL A 145 5.83 3.32 6.93
N VAL A 146 6.70 4.17 6.41
CA VAL A 146 7.88 4.71 7.07
C VAL A 146 7.93 6.22 6.86
N SER A 147 8.74 6.90 7.67
CA SER A 147 8.96 8.34 7.59
C SER A 147 10.45 8.66 7.71
N HIS A 148 10.79 9.95 7.64
CA HIS A 148 12.15 10.41 7.98
C HIS A 148 12.55 10.13 9.45
N HIS A 149 11.62 9.74 10.33
CA HIS A 149 11.94 9.26 11.69
C HIS A 149 12.36 7.79 11.73
N ASP A 150 12.24 7.06 10.61
CA ASP A 150 12.53 5.62 10.52
C ASP A 150 13.80 5.32 9.72
N LEU A 151 14.60 6.34 9.38
CA LEU A 151 15.78 6.18 8.51
C LEU A 151 16.71 5.06 8.96
N PRO A 152 17.08 4.91 10.26
CA PRO A 152 17.96 3.82 10.66
C PRO A 152 17.37 2.42 10.34
N LYS A 153 16.04 2.28 10.43
CA LYS A 153 15.36 1.02 10.11
C LYS A 153 15.33 0.76 8.61
N VAL A 154 15.08 1.81 7.82
CA VAL A 154 15.09 1.75 6.35
C VAL A 154 16.49 1.43 5.83
N GLU A 155 17.52 2.12 6.32
CA GLU A 155 18.92 1.87 5.98
C GLU A 155 19.36 0.45 6.34
N GLY A 156 18.97 -0.04 7.53
CA GLY A 156 19.20 -1.43 7.94
C GLY A 156 18.55 -2.44 6.98
N PHE A 157 17.29 -2.22 6.62
CA PHE A 157 16.58 -3.06 5.64
C PHE A 157 17.23 -3.03 4.25
N LEU A 158 17.60 -1.85 3.74
CA LEU A 158 18.27 -1.70 2.44
C LEU A 158 19.64 -2.37 2.43
N THR A 159 20.41 -2.21 3.50
CA THR A 159 21.73 -2.84 3.65
C THR A 159 21.62 -4.36 3.68
N ALA A 160 20.68 -4.90 4.47
CA ALA A 160 20.43 -6.34 4.53
C ALA A 160 20.00 -6.89 3.16
N ARG A 161 19.14 -6.15 2.45
CA ARG A 161 18.66 -6.52 1.11
C ARG A 161 19.81 -6.55 0.10
N GLN A 162 20.67 -5.53 0.10
CA GLN A 162 21.86 -5.46 -0.75
C GLN A 162 22.81 -6.62 -0.45
N LYS A 163 23.12 -6.87 0.84
CA LYS A 163 23.99 -7.96 1.27
C LYS A 163 23.46 -9.33 0.87
N ALA A 164 22.15 -9.52 0.90
CA ALA A 164 21.51 -10.77 0.51
C ALA A 164 21.28 -10.92 -1.00
N GLY A 165 21.63 -9.91 -1.81
CA GLY A 165 21.45 -9.94 -3.27
C GLY A 165 19.99 -9.93 -3.72
N VAL A 166 19.06 -9.45 -2.88
CA VAL A 166 17.62 -9.44 -3.21
C VAL A 166 17.30 -8.31 -4.20
N THR A 167 16.98 -8.68 -5.43
CA THR A 167 16.73 -7.73 -6.54
C THR A 167 15.26 -7.35 -6.70
N THR A 168 14.32 -8.10 -6.11
CA THR A 168 12.87 -7.85 -6.18
C THR A 168 12.56 -6.36 -5.94
N PRO A 169 11.88 -5.67 -6.88
CA PRO A 169 11.51 -4.26 -6.75
C PRO A 169 10.71 -3.98 -5.47
N GLY A 170 11.07 -2.91 -4.77
CA GLY A 170 10.42 -2.46 -3.53
C GLY A 170 9.83 -1.07 -3.68
N ILE A 171 8.59 -0.90 -3.22
CA ILE A 171 7.84 0.36 -3.21
C ILE A 171 7.57 0.72 -1.74
N PHE A 172 8.13 1.83 -1.27
CA PHE A 172 8.09 2.19 0.14
C PHE A 172 6.89 3.08 0.47
N GLY A 173 6.17 2.73 1.52
CA GLY A 173 5.01 3.50 1.96
C GLY A 173 5.40 4.74 2.73
N VAL A 174 4.76 5.87 2.43
CA VAL A 174 4.80 7.09 3.25
C VAL A 174 3.38 7.51 3.59
N PHE A 175 3.14 7.86 4.84
CA PHE A 175 1.82 8.27 5.30
C PHE A 175 1.70 9.80 5.38
N TYR A 176 0.66 10.36 4.79
CA TYR A 176 0.35 11.79 4.89
C TYR A 176 -0.42 12.07 6.20
N TYR A 177 0.29 12.55 7.23
CA TYR A 177 -0.32 12.98 8.49
C TYR A 177 -0.88 14.40 8.34
N ARG A 178 -2.18 14.56 8.59
CA ARG A 178 -2.89 15.84 8.36
C ARG A 178 -2.78 16.81 9.54
N SER A 179 -2.47 16.32 10.73
CA SER A 179 -2.34 17.13 11.95
C SER A 179 -1.70 16.33 13.09
N ALA A 180 -1.34 17.02 14.17
CA ALA A 180 -0.91 16.45 15.45
C ALA A 180 -2.09 16.07 16.39
N ASN A 181 -3.29 15.80 15.87
CA ASN A 181 -4.41 15.45 16.74
C ASN A 181 -4.11 14.16 17.51
N SER A 182 -3.91 14.28 18.83
CA SER A 182 -3.48 13.17 19.69
C SER A 182 -4.42 11.98 19.66
N LYS A 183 -5.73 12.23 19.56
CA LYS A 183 -6.77 11.19 19.44
C LYS A 183 -6.62 10.42 18.13
N THR A 184 -6.49 11.13 17.01
CA THR A 184 -6.26 10.52 15.69
C THR A 184 -4.96 9.72 15.65
N LEU A 185 -3.86 10.28 16.15
CA LEU A 185 -2.57 9.59 16.19
C LEU A 185 -2.63 8.32 17.06
N ALA A 186 -3.33 8.37 18.20
CA ALA A 186 -3.54 7.21 19.06
C ALA A 186 -4.38 6.11 18.38
N THR A 187 -5.41 6.48 17.62
CA THR A 187 -6.17 5.51 16.80
C THR A 187 -5.29 4.88 15.72
N LEU A 188 -4.51 5.67 14.99
CA LEU A 188 -3.62 5.16 13.93
C LEU A 188 -2.55 4.18 14.47
N LYS A 189 -2.06 4.40 15.70
CA LYS A 189 -1.11 3.49 16.37
C LYS A 189 -1.61 2.05 16.53
N GLN A 190 -2.92 1.83 16.44
CA GLN A 190 -3.49 0.47 16.51
C GLN A 190 -3.20 -0.34 15.23
N PHE A 191 -2.90 0.33 14.11
CA PHE A 191 -2.76 -0.30 12.79
C PHE A 191 -1.37 -0.14 12.18
N LEU A 192 -0.64 0.92 12.55
CA LEU A 192 0.70 1.23 12.02
C LEU A 192 1.59 1.88 13.07
N THR A 193 2.90 1.85 12.84
CA THR A 193 3.86 2.62 13.63
C THR A 193 3.65 4.11 13.38
N VAL A 194 3.40 4.89 14.43
CA VAL A 194 3.20 6.34 14.34
C VAL A 194 4.22 7.08 15.22
N PRO A 195 5.11 7.92 14.66
CA PRO A 195 6.05 8.74 15.42
C PRO A 195 5.36 9.96 16.06
N ALA A 196 4.38 9.71 16.93
CA ALA A 196 3.44 10.74 17.38
C ALA A 196 4.09 11.91 18.13
N GLU A 197 5.10 11.66 18.96
CA GLU A 197 5.81 12.71 19.69
C GLU A 197 6.57 13.64 18.73
N ALA A 198 7.31 13.06 17.79
CA ALA A 198 8.04 13.82 16.79
C ALA A 198 7.09 14.62 15.89
N LEU A 199 6.00 14.01 15.40
CA LEU A 199 4.97 14.71 14.64
C LEU A 199 4.36 15.86 15.44
N THR A 200 4.09 15.66 16.73
CA THR A 200 3.53 16.71 17.60
C THR A 200 4.49 17.89 17.72
N ALA A 201 5.79 17.63 17.85
CA ALA A 201 6.82 18.66 17.88
C ALA A 201 6.93 19.41 16.54
N GLU A 202 6.92 18.71 15.41
CA GLU A 202 6.99 19.33 14.08
C GLU A 202 5.78 20.24 13.79
N PHE A 203 4.57 19.74 14.05
CA PHE A 203 3.37 20.57 13.92
C PHE A 203 3.37 21.73 14.91
N GLY A 204 3.87 21.53 16.14
CA GLY A 204 4.04 22.59 17.14
C GLY A 204 5.05 23.67 16.70
N ALA A 205 6.04 23.30 15.89
CA ALA A 205 6.98 24.23 15.27
C ALA A 205 6.42 24.96 14.03
N GLY A 206 5.16 24.68 13.64
CA GLY A 206 4.49 25.33 12.52
C GLY A 206 4.73 24.66 11.16
N GLU A 207 5.29 23.44 11.13
CA GLU A 207 5.45 22.69 9.89
C GLU A 207 4.08 22.30 9.31
N SER A 208 3.95 22.43 7.99
CA SER A 208 2.73 22.00 7.28
C SER A 208 2.72 20.48 7.06
N PRO A 209 1.52 19.85 6.98
CA PRO A 209 1.40 18.44 6.58
C PRO A 209 2.18 18.11 5.30
N GLU A 210 2.10 18.98 4.29
CA GLU A 210 2.80 18.80 3.02
C GLU A 210 4.32 18.85 3.19
N ALA A 211 4.84 19.78 4.00
CA ALA A 211 6.28 19.88 4.27
C ALA A 211 6.84 18.65 5.01
N ILE A 212 6.12 18.13 6.01
CA ILE A 212 6.51 16.91 6.75
C ILE A 212 6.52 15.69 5.83
N CYS A 213 5.49 15.56 4.98
CA CYS A 213 5.42 14.46 4.01
C CYS A 213 6.55 14.56 2.96
N ALA A 214 6.78 15.76 2.41
CA ALA A 214 7.87 16.01 1.47
C ALA A 214 9.25 15.74 2.09
N ARG A 215 9.48 16.13 3.35
CA ARG A 215 10.71 15.78 4.10
C ARG A 215 10.91 14.28 4.16
N SER A 216 9.85 13.52 4.46
CA SER A 216 9.91 12.05 4.47
C SER A 216 10.31 11.48 3.11
N ILE A 217 9.73 12.00 2.01
CA ILE A 217 10.09 11.58 0.66
C ILE A 217 11.56 11.89 0.33
N ARG A 218 12.02 13.12 0.61
CA ARG A 218 13.41 13.55 0.34
C ARG A 218 14.43 12.69 1.10
N GLU A 219 14.19 12.48 2.40
CA GLU A 219 15.11 11.69 3.21
C GLU A 219 15.12 10.21 2.82
N LEU A 220 13.98 9.63 2.48
CA LEU A 220 13.92 8.25 1.96
C LEU A 220 14.67 8.12 0.63
N ARG A 221 14.52 9.09 -0.29
CA ARG A 221 15.30 9.14 -1.54
C ARG A 221 16.80 9.27 -1.27
N ARG A 222 17.19 10.09 -0.29
CA ARG A 222 18.60 10.29 0.11
C ARG A 222 19.27 8.99 0.55
N VAL A 223 18.54 8.11 1.23
CA VAL A 223 19.05 6.77 1.64
C VAL A 223 18.88 5.69 0.58
N GLY A 224 18.44 6.05 -0.64
CA GLY A 224 18.42 5.16 -1.81
C GLY A 224 17.07 4.53 -2.13
N VAL A 225 15.97 4.94 -1.49
CA VAL A 225 14.62 4.51 -1.87
C VAL A 225 14.21 5.15 -3.19
N ARG A 226 13.90 4.32 -4.19
CA ARG A 226 13.55 4.77 -5.55
C ARG A 226 12.06 4.93 -5.78
N HIS A 227 11.27 3.96 -5.32
CA HIS A 227 9.82 3.93 -5.56
C HIS A 227 9.09 4.12 -4.23
N LEU A 228 8.10 4.99 -4.24
CA LEU A 228 7.31 5.37 -3.07
C LEU A 228 5.82 5.31 -3.42
N TYR A 229 4.99 4.99 -2.44
CA TYR A 229 3.56 5.20 -2.51
C TYR A 229 3.11 6.08 -1.33
N LEU A 230 2.11 6.94 -1.55
CA LEU A 230 1.56 7.81 -0.51
C LEU A 230 0.22 7.29 -0.03
N SER A 231 0.05 7.18 1.29
CA SER A 231 -1.20 6.85 1.94
C SER A 231 -1.86 8.07 2.55
N ASN A 232 -3.19 8.02 2.71
CA ASN A 232 -3.99 8.98 3.46
C ASN A 232 -4.08 10.40 2.87
N LEU A 233 -3.80 10.56 1.57
CA LEU A 233 -4.15 11.78 0.84
C LEU A 233 -5.65 12.08 1.00
N PRO A 234 -6.05 13.37 1.08
CA PRO A 234 -7.46 13.73 1.17
C PRO A 234 -8.18 13.37 -0.11
N THR A 235 -9.37 12.77 -0.02
CA THR A 235 -10.16 12.37 -1.19
C THR A 235 -10.56 13.58 -2.05
N GLN A 236 -11.06 14.64 -1.41
CA GLN A 236 -11.25 15.93 -2.07
C GLN A 236 -9.90 16.65 -2.18
N GLY A 237 -9.57 17.15 -3.37
CA GLY A 237 -8.30 17.84 -3.61
C GLY A 237 -7.06 16.93 -3.53
N THR A 238 -7.21 15.61 -3.73
CA THR A 238 -6.08 14.64 -3.74
C THR A 238 -4.95 15.13 -4.63
N ARG A 239 -5.26 15.47 -5.88
CA ARG A 239 -4.28 15.90 -6.89
C ARG A 239 -3.56 17.17 -6.47
N GLN A 240 -4.29 18.20 -6.04
CA GLN A 240 -3.70 19.47 -5.60
C GLN A 240 -2.79 19.28 -4.37
N THR A 241 -3.18 18.40 -3.45
CA THR A 241 -2.36 18.08 -2.28
C THR A 241 -1.09 17.33 -2.69
N LEU A 242 -1.21 16.36 -3.60
CA LEU A 242 -0.05 15.66 -4.16
C LEU A 242 0.90 16.63 -4.89
N GLU A 243 0.37 17.53 -5.72
CA GLU A 243 1.15 18.56 -6.41
C GLU A 243 1.91 19.45 -5.41
N ARG A 244 1.25 19.90 -4.33
CA ARG A 244 1.91 20.69 -3.26
C ARG A 244 3.02 19.92 -2.55
N ILE A 245 2.82 18.63 -2.26
CA ILE A 245 3.86 17.78 -1.67
C ILE A 245 5.05 17.66 -2.63
N LEU A 246 4.78 17.31 -3.90
CA LEU A 246 5.83 17.09 -4.89
C LEU A 246 6.61 18.37 -5.23
N ALA A 247 5.98 19.55 -5.18
CA ALA A 247 6.66 20.83 -5.36
C ALA A 247 7.70 21.13 -4.26
N LEU A 248 7.63 20.44 -3.13
CA LEU A 248 8.57 20.57 -2.02
C LEU A 248 9.66 19.47 -2.04
N VAL A 249 9.56 18.44 -2.89
CA VAL A 249 10.50 17.30 -2.92
C VAL A 249 11.70 17.58 -3.81
#